data_AF-A0A0B8RTS0-F1
#
_entry.id   AF-A0A0B8RTS0-F1
#
_cell.length_a   1.000
_cell.length_b   1.000
_cell.length_c   1.000
_cell.angle_alpha   90.00
_cell.angle_beta   90.00
_cell.angle_gamma   90.00
#
_symmetry.space_group_name_H-M   'P 1'
#
loop_
_entity.id
_entity.type
_entity.pdbx_description
1 polymer ?
#
loop_
_entity_poly.entity_id
_entity_poly.type
_entity_poly.pdbx_seq_one_letter_code
_entity_poly.pdbx_strand_id
1 'polypeptide(L)' 'MKELLLAEMPNFVKGKINERGFEFLMEKLDDNEDEELDFQEYAVFLALTASLCYEFFQECADESNRKL' A
#
# COMPACT_ATOMS: atom_id res chain seq x y z
N MET A 1 -5.96 2.70 12.85
CA MET A 1 -4.50 2.67 12.57
C MET A 1 -4.01 3.65 11.50
N LYS A 2 -4.85 4.63 11.09
CA LYS A 2 -4.56 5.64 10.06
C LYS A 2 -3.27 6.45 10.29
N GLU A 3 -3.01 6.84 11.53
CA GLU A 3 -1.81 7.64 11.86
C GLU A 3 -0.51 6.82 11.72
N LEU A 4 -0.53 5.52 12.03
CA LEU A 4 0.63 4.63 11.85
C LEU A 4 1.00 4.51 10.38
N LEU A 5 0.00 4.40 9.49
CA LEU A 5 0.23 4.37 8.04
C LEU A 5 0.96 5.64 7.56
N LEU A 6 0.58 6.81 8.08
CA LEU A 6 1.20 8.08 7.74
C LEU A 6 2.60 8.27 8.34
N ALA A 7 2.82 7.76 9.56
CA ALA A 7 4.08 7.92 10.29
C ALA A 7 5.16 6.94 9.81
N GLU A 8 4.79 5.66 9.64
CA GLU A 8 5.73 4.57 9.35
C GLU A 8 5.99 4.40 7.85
N MET A 9 5.02 4.78 7.00
CA MET A 9 5.16 4.70 5.53
C MET A 9 5.05 6.05 4.83
N PRO A 10 5.85 7.06 5.24
CA PRO A 10 5.76 8.38 4.65
C PRO A 10 6.12 8.37 3.17
N ASN A 11 6.99 7.48 2.69
CA ASN A 11 7.35 7.44 1.26
C ASN A 11 6.27 6.84 0.35
N PHE A 12 5.36 6.03 0.91
CA PHE A 12 4.22 5.48 0.16
C PHE A 12 3.06 6.46 0.10
N VAL A 13 2.83 7.20 1.19
CA VAL A 13 1.67 8.08 1.30
C VAL A 13 2.02 9.55 1.05
N LYS A 14 3.09 10.05 1.65
CA LYS A 14 3.46 11.48 1.63
C LYS A 14 4.10 11.86 0.29
N GLY A 15 3.45 12.78 -0.43
CA GLY A 15 3.95 13.34 -1.70
C GLY A 15 3.60 12.54 -2.95
N LYS A 16 3.09 11.31 -2.82
CA LYS A 16 2.57 10.50 -3.94
C LYS A 16 1.05 10.35 -3.92
N ILE A 17 0.44 10.33 -2.74
CA ILE A 17 -1.00 10.21 -2.58
C ILE A 17 -1.53 11.58 -2.11
N ASN A 18 -2.45 12.16 -2.87
CA ASN A 18 -3.16 13.38 -2.47
C ASN A 18 -4.28 13.02 -1.47
N GLU A 19 -4.87 14.03 -0.81
CA GLU A 19 -5.89 13.82 0.23
C GLU A 19 -7.06 12.93 -0.24
N ARG A 20 -7.56 13.16 -1.47
CA ARG A 20 -8.59 12.31 -2.09
C ARG A 20 -8.15 10.88 -2.34
N GLY A 21 -6.92 10.67 -2.80
CA GLY A 21 -6.37 9.33 -3.00
C GLY A 21 -6.18 8.59 -1.69
N PHE A 22 -5.94 9.31 -0.60
CA PHE A 22 -5.82 8.75 0.73
C PHE A 22 -7.19 8.38 1.31
N GLU A 23 -8.21 9.22 1.11
CA GLU A 23 -9.60 8.90 1.43
C GLU A 23 -10.07 7.66 0.67
N PHE A 24 -9.82 7.61 -0.64
CA PHE A 24 -10.16 6.43 -1.46
C PHE A 24 -9.40 5.18 -1.02
N LEU A 25 -8.12 5.30 -0.62
CA LEU A 25 -7.37 4.19 -0.06
C LEU A 25 -8.02 3.69 1.24
N MET A 26 -8.44 4.58 2.12
CA MET A 26 -9.11 4.19 3.36
C MET A 26 -10.45 3.52 3.12
N GLU A 27 -11.26 4.05 2.21
CA GLU A 27 -12.53 3.42 1.79
C GLU A 27 -12.30 2.01 1.19
N LYS A 28 -11.14 1.76 0.57
CA LYS A 28 -10.80 0.44 0.03
C LYS A 28 -10.23 -0.54 1.05
N LEU A 29 -9.75 -0.04 2.18
CA LEU A 29 -9.20 -0.87 3.25
C LEU A 29 -10.23 -1.20 4.32
N ASP A 30 -11.20 -0.32 4.50
CA ASP A 30 -12.37 -0.50 5.37
C ASP A 30 -13.32 -1.56 4.78
N ASP A 31 -13.03 -2.83 5.05
CA ASP A 31 -13.78 -3.99 4.55
C ASP A 31 -15.03 -4.25 5.40
N ASN A 32 -14.98 -3.86 6.67
CA ASN A 32 -16.08 -4.05 7.61
C ASN A 32 -17.08 -2.88 7.62
N GLU A 33 -16.80 -1.81 6.86
CA GLU A 33 -17.61 -0.59 6.70
C GLU A 33 -17.85 0.16 8.02
N ASP A 34 -16.85 0.17 8.91
CA ASP A 34 -16.91 0.84 10.22
C ASP A 34 -16.30 2.26 10.23
N GLU A 35 -15.82 2.73 9.08
CA GLU A 35 -15.11 4.01 8.88
C GLU A 35 -13.79 4.12 9.67
N GLU A 36 -13.31 3.03 10.28
CA GLU A 36 -12.02 2.93 10.95
C GLU A 36 -11.01 2.14 10.10
N LEU A 37 -9.83 1.92 10.66
CA LEU A 37 -8.83 1.06 10.04
C LEU A 37 -8.30 0.17 11.15
N ASP A 38 -8.81 -1.04 11.22
CA ASP A 38 -8.45 -1.98 12.25
C ASP A 38 -7.07 -2.64 11.97
N PHE A 39 -6.64 -3.52 12.86
CA PHE A 39 -5.35 -4.19 12.70
C PHE A 39 -5.34 -5.18 11.53
N GLN A 40 -6.44 -5.88 11.29
CA GLN A 40 -6.57 -6.86 10.21
C GLN A 40 -6.50 -6.16 8.85
N GLU A 41 -7.27 -5.09 8.67
CA GLU A 41 -7.31 -4.29 7.44
C GLU A 41 -5.94 -3.64 7.16
N TYR A 42 -5.31 -3.10 8.19
CA TYR A 42 -3.93 -2.61 8.10
C TYR A 42 -2.93 -3.72 7.73
N ALA A 43 -3.06 -4.92 8.31
CA ALA A 43 -2.19 -6.04 7.99
C ALA A 43 -2.40 -6.54 6.55
N VAL A 44 -3.64 -6.53 6.05
CA VAL A 44 -3.96 -6.81 4.65
C VAL A 44 -3.28 -5.79 3.74
N PHE A 45 -3.35 -4.50 4.06
CA PHE A 45 -2.62 -3.46 3.32
C PHE A 45 -1.11 -3.73 3.25
N LEU A 46 -0.49 -4.12 4.37
CA LEU A 46 0.93 -4.46 4.41
C LEU A 46 1.25 -5.67 3.52
N ALA A 47 0.42 -6.71 3.57
CA ALA A 47 0.61 -7.90 2.75
C ALA A 47 0.47 -7.59 1.24
N LEU A 48 -0.50 -6.75 0.86
CA LEU A 48 -0.67 -6.28 -0.52
C LEU A 48 0.55 -5.46 -0.97
N THR A 49 1.00 -4.51 -0.14
CA THR A 49 2.18 -3.69 -0.44
C THR A 49 3.43 -4.54 -0.60
N ALA A 50 3.65 -5.52 0.27
CA ALA A 50 4.76 -6.45 0.19
C ALA A 50 4.70 -7.31 -1.08
N SER A 51 3.51 -7.79 -1.46
CA SER A 51 3.30 -8.57 -2.69
C SER A 51 3.60 -7.74 -3.94
N LEU A 52 3.12 -6.50 -4.00
CA LEU A 52 3.43 -5.57 -5.10
C LEU A 52 4.93 -5.27 -5.20
N CYS A 53 5.60 -5.06 -4.06
CA CYS A 53 7.05 -4.91 -4.05
C CYS A 53 7.75 -6.18 -4.57
N TYR A 54 7.32 -7.35 -4.11
CA TYR A 54 7.88 -8.63 -4.54
C TYR A 54 7.74 -8.81 -6.05
N GLU A 55 6.55 -8.60 -6.62
CA GLU A 55 6.30 -8.67 -8.06
C GLU A 55 7.19 -7.69 -8.83
N PHE A 56 7.26 -6.43 -8.40
CA PHE A 56 8.10 -5.41 -9.02
C PHE A 56 9.59 -5.80 -9.02
N PHE A 57 10.10 -6.30 -7.89
CA PHE A 57 11.49 -6.73 -7.79
C PHE A 57 11.76 -8.01 -8.59
N GLN A 58 10.78 -8.92 -8.66
CA GLN A 58 10.88 -10.13 -9.46
C GLN A 58 10.98 -9.79 -10.95
N GLU A 59 10.17 -8.86 -11.45
CA GLU A 59 10.27 -8.38 -12.84
C GLU A 59 11.62 -7.70 -13.14
N CYS A 60 12.18 -6.94 -12.19
CA CYS A 60 13.49 -6.30 -12.34
C CYS A 60 14.67 -7.28 -12.31
N ALA A 61 14.51 -8.38 -11.55
CA ALA A 61 15.50 -9.45 -11.41
C ALA A 61 15.46 -10.43 -12.58
N ASP A 62 14.34 -10.49 -13.33
CA ASP A 62 14.22 -11.30 -14.52
C ASP A 62 15.07 -10.72 -15.67
N GLU A 63 16.26 -11.28 -15.86
CA GLU A 63 17.21 -10.87 -16.91
C GLU A 63 16.62 -10.99 -18.32
N SER A 64 15.60 -11.83 -18.51
CA SER A 64 14.85 -11.99 -19.77
C SER A 64 14.18 -10.70 -20.24
N ASN A 65 13.82 -9.80 -19.31
CA ASN A 65 13.14 -8.54 -19.60
C ASN A 65 14.09 -7.39 -19.93
N ARG A 66 15.40 -7.57 -19.72
CA ARG A 66 16.41 -6.57 -20.10
C ARG A 66 16.70 -6.73 -21.59
N LYS A 67 16.00 -5.94 -22.42
CA LYS A 67 16.31 -5.86 -23.86
C LYS A 67 17.79 -5.48 -24.05
N LEU A 68 18.57 -6.42 -24.56
CA LEU A 68 19.92 -6.22 -25.11
C LEU A 68 19.88 -5.33 -26.35
#